data_AF-A0A1B7XA42-F1
#
_entry.id   AF-A0A1B7XA42-F1
#
_cell.length_a   1.000
_cell.length_b   1.000
_cell.length_c   1.000
_cell.angle_alpha   90.00
_cell.angle_beta   90.00
_cell.angle_gamma   90.00
#
_symmetry.space_group_name_H-M   'P 1'
#
loop_
_entity.id
_entity.type
_entity.pdbx_description
1 polymer ?
#
loop_
_entity_poly.entity_id
_entity_poly.type
_entity_poly.pdbx_seq_one_letter_code
_entity_poly.pdbx_strand_id
1 'polypeptide(L)'
;MVKIPGTSYSRSQISYSPTATLEDVSVQGQNVATLGRMVADIAQKEQVRQDNESFLEAKTKYDNWNLEFDTQAAQRVGSDAGGLTQDYQKAESQQVQTLGAGLSKRALNALQQYTTGQRAQRVKAHAGFEHQQRIVVAQDKYGATMKTFQQKMQAAPENIAAHDAEARQIFDLAVSSGALRSSQKEAYMADYAGMKQNAWKALYERAPEQALKRFAEFGITDSTKAVYAEKFKDTETTKQSITLANELSGNGKSLKENLDYVHTTYADNPLLHDKLVARLKMRGAEETASVVAAKKAQKEELVAQVRAVEVDPENRGAASEELASIIEGAPPELKKELTAQASEILNPSGLTDLEKLAQVEQAVLKKDIRSVEELQTHYAGISRNHQRKLEETLRKVGKGEVPKLTVDKVNRVLAELGYNKKMNNPKQMKEYNALHAAYTAFYEQRNPQNLKEEMATNLAFKKQMEQEGVIPGGSWYGGDKGVTRAEAIAAGNLAEFMPEVDEANRGKLQVTTRALGVDMKNTKLLREHNKAWLPVYERMDEADLKKVISVMLREKIAVSPASAQQVYKLLTEKKG
;
A
#
# COMPACT_ATOMS: atom_id res chain seq x y z
N MET A 1 -76.31 50.49 39.04
CA MET A 1 -75.39 51.65 38.85
C MET A 1 -75.12 52.28 40.22
N VAL A 2 -73.95 52.89 40.41
CA VAL A 2 -73.41 53.32 41.73
C VAL A 2 -73.87 54.73 42.12
N LYS A 3 -74.13 55.00 43.43
CA LYS A 3 -73.78 56.27 44.12
C LYS A 3 -74.03 56.30 45.65
N ILE A 4 -73.28 57.19 46.32
CA ILE A 4 -73.05 57.47 47.77
C ILE A 4 -72.86 59.04 47.85
N PRO A 5 -73.15 59.84 48.91
CA PRO A 5 -73.22 59.60 50.38
C PRO A 5 -74.49 60.16 51.11
N GLY A 6 -74.48 60.13 52.46
CA GLY A 6 -75.30 61.00 53.34
C GLY A 6 -74.94 60.88 54.83
N THR A 7 -74.17 61.83 55.38
CA THR A 7 -73.63 61.82 56.77
C THR A 7 -74.48 62.61 57.78
N SER A 8 -74.49 62.20 59.05
CA SER A 8 -74.59 63.15 60.19
C SER A 8 -73.94 62.61 61.47
N TYR A 9 -73.31 63.52 62.22
CA TYR A 9 -72.75 63.31 63.57
C TYR A 9 -73.69 63.93 64.61
N SER A 10 -73.76 63.37 65.81
CA SER A 10 -74.15 64.12 67.01
C SER A 10 -73.47 63.55 68.26
N ARG A 11 -72.82 64.44 69.03
CA ARG A 11 -72.31 64.15 70.38
C ARG A 11 -73.46 64.26 71.38
N SER A 12 -73.46 63.40 72.40
CA SER A 12 -74.10 63.68 73.69
C SER A 12 -73.15 63.33 74.83
N GLN A 13 -73.31 64.03 75.96
CA GLN A 13 -72.38 64.03 77.08
C GLN A 13 -72.63 62.82 78.01
N ILE A 14 -71.57 62.30 78.63
CA ILE A 14 -71.68 61.45 79.81
C ILE A 14 -71.22 62.26 81.01
N SER A 15 -72.14 62.54 81.94
CA SER A 15 -71.85 63.12 83.25
C SER A 15 -71.39 62.04 84.23
N TYR A 16 -70.55 62.41 85.19
CA TYR A 16 -70.01 61.50 86.21
C TYR A 16 -71.05 61.16 87.28
N SER A 17 -71.22 59.87 87.57
CA SER A 17 -71.22 59.35 88.95
C SER A 17 -70.92 57.84 88.98
N PRO A 18 -70.25 57.30 90.01
CA PRO A 18 -69.67 55.97 89.96
C PRO A 18 -70.48 54.92 90.73
N THR A 19 -71.00 53.92 90.03
CA THR A 19 -71.42 52.63 90.62
C THR A 19 -71.10 51.51 89.65
N ALA A 20 -69.83 51.09 89.63
CA ALA A 20 -69.46 49.80 89.03
C ALA A 20 -69.98 48.69 89.94
N THR A 21 -71.07 48.02 89.52
CA THR A 21 -71.57 46.84 90.21
C THR A 21 -70.61 45.66 89.98
N LEU A 22 -70.57 44.73 90.95
CA LEU A 22 -69.66 43.57 90.90
C LEU A 22 -69.89 42.67 89.66
N GLU A 23 -71.07 42.73 89.06
CA GLU A 23 -71.40 42.00 87.82
C GLU A 23 -70.64 42.55 86.60
N ASP A 24 -70.53 43.88 86.43
CA ASP A 24 -69.75 44.48 85.33
C ASP A 24 -68.27 44.14 85.41
N VAL A 25 -67.72 44.06 86.62
CA VAL A 25 -66.33 43.61 86.87
C VAL A 25 -66.16 42.14 86.49
N SER A 26 -67.18 41.30 86.69
CA SER A 26 -67.15 39.88 86.31
C SER A 26 -67.18 39.68 84.79
N VAL A 27 -68.00 40.45 84.07
CA VAL A 27 -68.10 40.40 82.60
C VAL A 27 -66.85 40.98 81.94
N GLN A 28 -66.30 42.08 82.46
CA GLN A 28 -64.98 42.58 82.04
C GLN A 28 -63.87 41.56 82.33
N GLY A 29 -63.87 40.91 83.49
CA GLY A 29 -62.91 39.86 83.84
C GLY A 29 -62.95 38.65 82.89
N GLN A 30 -64.14 38.19 82.51
CA GLN A 30 -64.29 37.10 81.53
C GLN A 30 -63.85 37.51 80.11
N ASN A 31 -64.14 38.76 79.70
CA ASN A 31 -63.67 39.29 78.42
C ASN A 31 -62.15 39.46 78.38
N VAL A 32 -61.53 39.94 79.48
CA VAL A 32 -60.06 40.04 79.62
C VAL A 32 -59.41 38.64 79.63
N ALA A 33 -59.99 37.65 80.32
CA ALA A 33 -59.50 36.27 80.30
C ALA A 33 -59.67 35.56 78.95
N THR A 34 -60.59 36.04 78.11
CA THR A 34 -60.80 35.54 76.73
C THR A 34 -59.83 36.22 75.77
N LEU A 35 -59.65 37.54 75.86
CA LEU A 35 -58.61 38.28 75.14
C LEU A 35 -57.21 37.76 75.46
N GLY A 36 -56.89 37.50 76.74
CA GLY A 36 -55.62 36.92 77.15
C GLY A 36 -55.35 35.55 76.52
N ARG A 37 -56.37 34.70 76.39
CA ARG A 37 -56.27 33.42 75.66
C ARG A 37 -56.08 33.61 74.15
N MET A 38 -56.76 34.56 73.53
CA MET A 38 -56.58 34.88 72.10
C MET A 38 -55.19 35.45 71.81
N VAL A 39 -54.67 36.33 72.68
CA VAL A 39 -53.31 36.87 72.57
C VAL A 39 -52.26 35.77 72.75
N ALA A 40 -52.45 34.85 73.70
CA ALA A 40 -51.56 33.70 73.87
C ALA A 40 -51.57 32.76 72.64
N ASP A 41 -52.74 32.48 72.07
CA ASP A 41 -52.89 31.66 70.85
C ASP A 41 -52.28 32.35 69.61
N ILE A 42 -52.43 33.68 69.48
CA ILE A 42 -51.75 34.47 68.43
C ILE A 42 -50.23 34.42 68.61
N ALA A 43 -49.72 34.63 69.83
CA ALA A 43 -48.28 34.55 70.12
C ALA A 43 -47.72 33.14 69.86
N GLN A 44 -48.48 32.09 70.20
CA GLN A 44 -48.10 30.71 69.91
C GLN A 44 -48.08 30.42 68.40
N LYS A 45 -49.07 30.90 67.64
CA LYS A 45 -49.11 30.78 66.17
C LYS A 45 -47.97 31.53 65.50
N GLU A 46 -47.63 32.71 65.99
CA GLU A 46 -46.52 33.53 65.50
C GLU A 46 -45.16 32.87 65.80
N GLN A 47 -44.97 32.30 67.00
CA GLN A 47 -43.78 31.50 67.31
C GLN A 47 -43.66 30.28 66.38
N VAL A 48 -44.77 29.60 66.08
CA VAL A 48 -44.79 28.47 65.14
C VAL A 48 -44.46 28.92 63.71
N ARG A 49 -44.91 30.11 63.29
CA ARG A 49 -44.54 30.71 61.99
C ARG A 49 -43.03 30.93 61.90
N GLN A 50 -42.46 31.57 62.92
CA GLN A 50 -41.01 31.85 62.99
C GLN A 50 -40.16 30.56 63.07
N ASP A 51 -40.59 29.55 63.83
CA ASP A 51 -39.98 28.22 63.86
C ASP A 51 -39.99 27.55 62.48
N ASN A 52 -41.09 27.66 61.74
CA ASN A 52 -41.21 27.08 60.40
C ASN A 52 -40.35 27.83 59.37
N GLU A 53 -40.29 29.16 59.43
CA GLU A 53 -39.47 29.99 58.52
C GLU A 53 -37.97 29.73 58.72
N SER A 54 -37.51 29.69 59.97
CA SER A 54 -36.12 29.37 60.31
C SER A 54 -35.73 27.92 59.96
N PHE A 55 -36.66 26.96 60.11
CA PHE A 55 -36.48 25.61 59.56
C PHE A 55 -36.36 25.61 58.03
N LEU A 56 -37.22 26.32 57.30
CA LEU A 56 -37.19 26.35 55.83
C LEU A 56 -35.90 27.00 55.28
N GLU A 57 -35.39 28.04 55.95
CA GLU A 57 -34.11 28.64 55.60
C GLU A 57 -32.94 27.66 55.83
N ALA A 58 -32.89 27.01 56.99
CA ALA A 58 -31.86 26.01 57.31
C ALA A 58 -31.91 24.80 56.36
N LYS A 59 -33.12 24.31 56.04
CA LYS A 59 -33.36 23.26 55.04
C LYS A 59 -32.81 23.66 53.67
N THR A 60 -33.10 24.88 53.21
CA THR A 60 -32.64 25.38 51.90
C THR A 60 -31.11 25.47 51.83
N LYS A 61 -30.47 25.95 52.92
CA LYS A 61 -29.00 25.96 53.03
C LYS A 61 -28.40 24.55 53.04
N TYR A 62 -29.05 23.59 53.69
CA TYR A 62 -28.64 22.19 53.69
C TYR A 62 -28.75 21.53 52.31
N ASP A 63 -29.85 21.76 51.59
CA ASP A 63 -30.06 21.21 50.24
C ASP A 63 -29.05 21.78 49.24
N ASN A 64 -28.78 23.09 49.29
CA ASN A 64 -27.75 23.74 48.47
C ASN A 64 -26.35 23.18 48.75
N TRP A 65 -26.00 23.00 50.03
CA TRP A 65 -24.72 22.40 50.43
C TRP A 65 -24.59 20.95 49.94
N ASN A 66 -25.64 20.13 50.00
CA ASN A 66 -25.62 18.78 49.45
C ASN A 66 -25.38 18.78 47.93
N LEU A 67 -26.03 19.69 47.20
CA LEU A 67 -25.84 19.81 45.75
C LEU A 67 -24.40 20.20 45.38
N GLU A 68 -23.79 21.10 46.15
CA GLU A 68 -22.38 21.45 46.00
C GLU A 68 -21.47 20.25 46.30
N PHE A 69 -21.72 19.52 47.39
CA PHE A 69 -20.97 18.31 47.73
C PHE A 69 -21.11 17.23 46.66
N ASP A 70 -22.32 16.97 46.14
CA ASP A 70 -22.55 16.03 45.04
C ASP A 70 -21.76 16.43 43.77
N THR A 71 -21.69 17.73 43.48
CA THR A 71 -20.97 18.27 42.33
C THR A 71 -19.45 18.07 42.47
N GLN A 72 -18.90 18.30 43.67
CA GLN A 72 -17.50 18.01 43.97
C GLN A 72 -17.22 16.50 44.00
N ALA A 73 -18.16 15.69 44.51
CA ALA A 73 -18.07 14.24 44.55
C ALA A 73 -17.99 13.62 43.14
N ALA A 74 -18.81 14.12 42.21
CA ALA A 74 -18.82 13.67 40.81
C ALA A 74 -17.50 13.95 40.06
N GLN A 75 -16.68 14.90 40.53
CA GLN A 75 -15.36 15.20 39.97
C GLN A 75 -14.27 14.23 40.45
N ARG A 76 -14.50 13.48 41.53
CA ARG A 76 -13.55 12.48 42.04
C ARG A 76 -13.63 11.20 41.22
N VAL A 77 -12.61 10.94 40.39
CA VAL A 77 -12.57 9.77 39.50
C VAL A 77 -11.42 8.84 39.91
N GLY A 78 -11.59 7.54 39.69
CA GLY A 78 -10.55 6.54 39.94
C GLY A 78 -10.17 6.41 41.42
N SER A 79 -8.88 6.57 41.73
CA SER A 79 -8.36 6.50 43.11
C SER A 79 -8.97 7.56 44.03
N ASP A 80 -9.25 8.73 43.48
CA ASP A 80 -9.52 9.95 44.25
C ASP A 80 -10.95 9.95 44.79
N ALA A 81 -11.81 9.06 44.27
CA ALA A 81 -13.11 8.75 44.85
C ALA A 81 -13.01 8.03 46.20
N GLY A 82 -11.88 7.40 46.52
CA GLY A 82 -11.71 6.65 47.76
C GLY A 82 -11.80 7.54 49.01
N GLY A 83 -12.74 7.23 49.91
CA GLY A 83 -13.00 7.98 51.14
C GLY A 83 -14.21 8.91 51.04
N LEU A 84 -14.80 9.09 49.85
CA LEU A 84 -15.95 9.97 49.61
C LEU A 84 -17.12 9.72 50.59
N THR A 85 -17.43 8.47 50.91
CA THR A 85 -18.53 8.16 51.84
C THR A 85 -18.22 8.62 53.26
N GLN A 86 -16.97 8.50 53.70
CA GLN A 86 -16.52 8.94 55.02
C GLN A 86 -16.42 10.47 55.09
N ASP A 87 -15.93 11.10 54.03
CA ASP A 87 -15.90 12.56 53.85
C ASP A 87 -17.32 13.14 53.94
N TYR A 88 -18.28 12.56 53.20
CA TYR A 88 -19.68 12.98 53.25
C TYR A 88 -20.25 12.89 54.66
N GLN A 89 -20.10 11.75 55.33
CA GLN A 89 -20.63 11.55 56.69
C GLN A 89 -20.04 12.54 57.70
N LYS A 90 -18.75 12.89 57.57
CA LYS A 90 -18.06 13.86 58.42
C LYS A 90 -18.55 15.28 58.13
N ALA A 91 -18.58 15.67 56.85
CA ALA A 91 -18.98 17.00 56.43
C ALA A 91 -20.47 17.28 56.68
N GLU A 92 -21.36 16.30 56.45
CA GLU A 92 -22.79 16.39 56.76
C GLU A 92 -23.02 16.59 58.27
N SER A 93 -22.33 15.82 59.11
CA SER A 93 -22.44 15.96 60.57
C SER A 93 -22.00 17.34 61.06
N GLN A 94 -20.97 17.93 60.44
CA GLN A 94 -20.53 19.30 60.71
C GLN A 94 -21.54 20.34 60.20
N GLN A 95 -22.05 20.17 58.98
CA GLN A 95 -23.00 21.11 58.38
C GLN A 95 -24.33 21.17 59.14
N VAL A 96 -24.85 20.03 59.61
CA VAL A 96 -26.06 19.99 60.44
C VAL A 96 -25.85 20.67 61.80
N GLN A 97 -24.65 20.57 62.40
CA GLN A 97 -24.32 21.31 63.61
C GLN A 97 -24.27 22.84 63.35
N THR A 98 -23.63 23.26 62.25
CA THR A 98 -23.54 24.68 61.87
C THR A 98 -24.92 25.29 61.56
N LEU A 99 -25.76 24.60 60.78
CA LEU A 99 -27.11 25.06 60.42
C LEU A 99 -28.11 24.95 61.58
N GLY A 100 -27.85 24.05 62.55
CA GLY A 100 -28.62 23.93 63.77
C GLY A 100 -28.31 24.99 64.83
N ALA A 101 -27.16 25.68 64.72
CA ALA A 101 -26.75 26.71 65.67
C ALA A 101 -27.67 27.93 65.62
N GLY A 102 -28.41 28.17 66.71
CA GLY A 102 -29.37 29.27 66.82
C GLY A 102 -30.82 28.92 66.42
N LEU A 103 -31.09 27.69 65.96
CA LEU A 103 -32.47 27.24 65.75
C LEU A 103 -33.19 26.97 67.08
N SER A 104 -34.51 27.18 67.10
CA SER A 104 -35.34 26.71 68.21
C SER A 104 -35.35 25.18 68.29
N LYS A 105 -35.64 24.62 69.47
CA LYS A 105 -35.69 23.15 69.67
C LYS A 105 -36.64 22.45 68.68
N ARG A 106 -37.72 23.11 68.27
CA ARG A 106 -38.66 22.60 67.26
C ARG A 106 -38.04 22.58 65.87
N ALA A 107 -37.47 23.69 65.42
CA ALA A 107 -36.84 23.81 64.11
C ALA A 107 -35.62 22.88 63.98
N LEU A 108 -34.81 22.75 65.03
CA LEU A 108 -33.68 21.82 65.08
C LEU A 108 -34.12 20.35 64.95
N ASN A 109 -35.16 19.93 65.69
CA ASN A 109 -35.69 18.57 65.58
C ASN A 109 -36.22 18.27 64.17
N ALA A 110 -36.90 19.24 63.53
CA ALA A 110 -37.40 19.10 62.16
C ALA A 110 -36.24 19.00 61.15
N LEU A 111 -35.18 19.80 61.30
CA LEU A 111 -33.98 19.71 60.49
C LEU A 111 -33.31 18.33 60.62
N GLN A 112 -33.11 17.85 61.86
CA GLN A 112 -32.49 16.55 62.12
C GLN A 112 -33.29 15.37 61.53
N GLN A 113 -34.62 15.42 61.59
CA GLN A 113 -35.49 14.42 60.93
C GLN A 113 -35.32 14.45 59.41
N TYR A 114 -35.28 15.64 58.82
CA TYR A 114 -35.10 15.82 57.38
C TYR A 114 -33.74 15.31 56.89
N THR A 115 -32.64 15.69 57.57
CA THR A 115 -31.29 15.29 57.15
C THR A 115 -31.07 13.79 57.34
N THR A 116 -31.56 13.20 58.44
CA THR A 116 -31.49 11.74 58.68
C THR A 116 -32.16 10.94 57.56
N GLY A 117 -33.29 11.42 57.04
CA GLY A 117 -33.98 10.79 55.90
C GLY A 117 -33.18 10.79 54.60
N GLN A 118 -32.46 11.88 54.31
CA GLN A 118 -31.58 11.96 53.13
C GLN A 118 -30.24 11.21 53.31
N ARG A 119 -29.64 11.30 54.50
CA ARG A 119 -28.28 10.79 54.80
C ARG A 119 -28.11 9.33 54.41
N ALA A 120 -29.07 8.47 54.76
CA ALA A 120 -29.02 7.05 54.43
C ALA A 120 -29.00 6.78 52.91
N GLN A 121 -29.77 7.54 52.13
CA GLN A 121 -29.81 7.41 50.68
C GLN A 121 -28.51 7.93 50.03
N ARG A 122 -28.00 9.07 50.49
CA ARG A 122 -26.77 9.70 49.98
C ARG A 122 -25.51 8.89 50.32
N VAL A 123 -25.38 8.40 51.55
CA VAL A 123 -24.33 7.45 51.96
C VAL A 123 -24.32 6.22 51.05
N LYS A 124 -25.50 5.65 50.74
CA LYS A 124 -25.61 4.51 49.82
C LYS A 124 -25.20 4.87 48.38
N ALA A 125 -25.56 6.06 47.91
CA ALA A 125 -25.19 6.54 46.57
C ALA A 125 -23.67 6.76 46.45
N HIS A 126 -23.05 7.46 47.40
CA HIS A 126 -21.60 7.67 47.43
C HIS A 126 -20.83 6.34 47.54
N ALA A 127 -21.25 5.41 48.41
CA ALA A 127 -20.62 4.10 48.53
C ALA A 127 -20.74 3.27 47.23
N GLY A 128 -21.86 3.39 46.52
CA GLY A 128 -22.04 2.80 45.19
C GLY A 128 -21.10 3.39 44.14
N PHE A 129 -20.93 4.71 44.14
CA PHE A 129 -19.99 5.41 43.26
C PHE A 129 -18.53 5.07 43.57
N GLU A 130 -18.12 5.06 44.84
CA GLU A 130 -16.79 4.60 45.27
C GLU A 130 -16.50 3.17 44.77
N HIS A 131 -17.46 2.27 44.89
CA HIS A 131 -17.32 0.89 44.45
C HIS A 131 -17.15 0.81 42.92
N GLN A 132 -17.92 1.58 42.15
CA GLN A 132 -17.75 1.68 40.70
C GLN A 132 -16.37 2.22 40.30
N GLN A 133 -15.91 3.29 40.94
CA GLN A 133 -14.58 3.87 40.65
C GLN A 133 -13.44 2.90 41.02
N ARG A 134 -13.57 2.12 42.11
CA ARG A 134 -12.63 1.04 42.44
C ARG A 134 -12.60 -0.06 41.36
N ILE A 135 -13.74 -0.43 40.79
CA ILE A 135 -13.81 -1.39 39.67
C ILE A 135 -13.08 -0.83 38.44
N VAL A 136 -13.28 0.44 38.09
CA VAL A 136 -12.57 1.08 36.96
C VAL A 136 -11.05 1.02 37.17
N VAL A 137 -10.55 1.43 38.34
CA VAL A 137 -9.11 1.34 38.67
C VAL A 137 -8.59 -0.10 38.62
N ALA A 138 -9.40 -1.07 39.04
CA ALA A 138 -9.03 -2.48 38.97
C ALA A 138 -8.95 -2.96 37.51
N GLN A 139 -9.85 -2.52 36.63
CA GLN A 139 -9.86 -2.82 35.20
C GLN A 139 -8.65 -2.22 34.48
N ASP A 140 -8.30 -0.96 34.75
CA ASP A 140 -7.12 -0.30 34.17
C ASP A 140 -5.83 -1.01 34.57
N LYS A 141 -5.68 -1.33 35.87
CA LYS A 141 -4.54 -2.10 36.39
C LYS A 141 -4.47 -3.49 35.76
N TYR A 142 -5.59 -4.19 35.68
CA TYR A 142 -5.68 -5.50 35.03
C TYR A 142 -5.27 -5.45 33.55
N GLY A 143 -5.71 -4.44 32.79
CA GLY A 143 -5.31 -4.23 31.40
C GLY A 143 -3.80 -4.01 31.26
N ALA A 144 -3.20 -3.22 32.15
CA ALA A 144 -1.74 -3.04 32.20
C ALA A 144 -1.01 -4.35 32.55
N THR A 145 -1.47 -5.10 33.55
CA THR A 145 -0.92 -6.41 33.92
C THR A 145 -0.97 -7.40 32.76
N MET A 146 -2.10 -7.52 32.06
CA MET A 146 -2.23 -8.42 30.91
C MET A 146 -1.30 -8.04 29.75
N LYS A 147 -1.12 -6.74 29.48
CA LYS A 147 -0.16 -6.27 28.46
C LYS A 147 1.28 -6.62 28.84
N THR A 148 1.67 -6.45 30.11
CA THR A 148 3.00 -6.85 30.61
C THR A 148 3.17 -8.37 30.55
N PHE A 149 2.15 -9.14 30.90
CA PHE A 149 2.17 -10.60 30.85
C PHE A 149 2.33 -11.11 29.41
N GLN A 150 1.59 -10.55 28.44
CA GLN A 150 1.77 -10.85 27.02
C GLN A 150 3.21 -10.59 26.54
N GLN A 151 3.82 -9.49 26.98
CA GLN A 151 5.22 -9.17 26.67
C GLN A 151 6.20 -10.18 27.30
N LYS A 152 6.00 -10.58 28.57
CA LYS A 152 6.79 -11.64 29.22
C LYS A 152 6.72 -12.96 28.44
N MET A 153 5.53 -13.37 27.99
CA MET A 153 5.34 -14.59 27.21
C MET A 153 6.07 -14.56 25.86
N GLN A 154 6.17 -13.40 25.20
CA GLN A 154 6.93 -13.24 23.96
C GLN A 154 8.45 -13.12 24.20
N ALA A 155 8.86 -12.61 25.37
CA ALA A 155 10.26 -12.50 25.74
C ALA A 155 10.86 -13.88 26.08
N ALA A 156 10.18 -14.65 26.93
CA ALA A 156 10.60 -15.97 27.41
C ALA A 156 9.52 -17.06 27.16
N PRO A 157 9.23 -17.40 25.90
CA PRO A 157 8.16 -18.34 25.55
C PRO A 157 8.39 -19.77 26.05
N GLU A 158 9.65 -20.17 26.27
CA GLU A 158 10.04 -21.48 26.80
C GLU A 158 9.52 -21.77 28.23
N ASN A 159 9.13 -20.74 28.99
CA ASN A 159 8.64 -20.87 30.37
C ASN A 159 7.11 -21.06 30.46
N ILE A 160 6.51 -21.71 29.45
CA ILE A 160 5.05 -21.80 29.29
C ILE A 160 4.27 -22.33 30.51
N ALA A 161 4.83 -23.28 31.27
CA ALA A 161 4.22 -23.80 32.49
C ALA A 161 4.16 -22.77 33.64
N ALA A 162 5.14 -21.87 33.73
CA ALA A 162 5.10 -20.74 34.66
C ALA A 162 4.07 -19.70 34.20
N HIS A 163 3.97 -19.46 32.89
CA HIS A 163 2.94 -18.59 32.31
C HIS A 163 1.52 -19.15 32.52
N ASP A 164 1.31 -20.47 32.45
CA ASP A 164 0.01 -21.11 32.76
C ASP A 164 -0.41 -20.87 34.22
N ALA A 165 0.55 -20.79 35.15
CA ALA A 165 0.29 -20.46 36.56
C ALA A 165 0.05 -18.96 36.76
N GLU A 166 0.89 -18.09 36.16
CA GLU A 166 0.74 -16.63 36.24
C GLU A 166 -0.60 -16.18 35.64
N ALA A 167 -1.06 -16.78 34.52
CA ALA A 167 -2.37 -16.50 33.94
C ALA A 167 -3.53 -16.80 34.91
N ARG A 168 -3.50 -17.96 35.60
CA ARG A 168 -4.52 -18.30 36.61
C ARG A 168 -4.52 -17.29 37.76
N GLN A 169 -3.33 -16.95 38.27
CA GLN A 169 -3.18 -15.96 39.33
C GLN A 169 -3.69 -14.57 38.92
N ILE A 170 -3.42 -14.14 37.67
CA ILE A 170 -3.93 -12.88 37.12
C ILE A 170 -5.46 -12.90 37.04
N PHE A 171 -6.07 -14.00 36.58
CA PHE A 171 -7.52 -14.14 36.53
C PHE A 171 -8.15 -14.08 37.94
N ASP A 172 -7.63 -14.85 38.89
CA ASP A 172 -8.15 -14.88 40.26
C ASP A 172 -7.98 -13.52 40.97
N LEU A 173 -6.88 -12.80 40.71
CA LEU A 173 -6.65 -11.44 41.17
C LEU A 173 -7.62 -10.43 40.51
N ALA A 174 -7.92 -10.61 39.22
CA ALA A 174 -8.89 -9.78 38.50
C ALA A 174 -10.33 -9.99 39.00
N VAL A 175 -10.69 -11.24 39.35
CA VAL A 175 -12.00 -11.56 39.95
C VAL A 175 -12.10 -11.02 41.38
N SER A 176 -11.09 -11.23 42.22
CA SER A 176 -11.10 -10.76 43.61
C SER A 176 -11.06 -9.23 43.74
N SER A 177 -10.46 -8.52 42.78
CA SER A 177 -10.49 -7.05 42.70
C SER A 177 -11.76 -6.49 42.02
N GLY A 178 -12.61 -7.34 41.45
CA GLY A 178 -13.82 -6.95 40.72
C GLY A 178 -13.57 -6.41 39.31
N ALA A 179 -12.32 -6.45 38.81
CA ALA A 179 -11.98 -6.07 37.44
C ALA A 179 -12.69 -6.98 36.40
N LEU A 180 -12.74 -8.28 36.70
CA LEU A 180 -13.46 -9.29 35.94
C LEU A 180 -14.56 -9.95 36.78
N ARG A 181 -15.60 -10.44 36.10
CA ARG A 181 -16.59 -11.36 36.67
C ARG A 181 -16.13 -12.80 36.46
N SER A 182 -16.45 -13.70 37.39
CA SER A 182 -16.16 -15.13 37.26
C SER A 182 -16.74 -15.75 35.97
N SER A 183 -17.85 -15.21 35.46
CA SER A 183 -18.47 -15.62 34.19
C SER A 183 -17.65 -15.27 32.93
N GLN A 184 -16.61 -14.45 33.04
CA GLN A 184 -15.72 -14.08 31.93
C GLN A 184 -14.53 -15.04 31.78
N LYS A 185 -14.47 -16.11 32.59
CA LYS A 185 -13.37 -17.10 32.58
C LYS A 185 -13.12 -17.72 31.21
N GLU A 186 -14.16 -18.05 30.46
CA GLU A 186 -14.02 -18.68 29.14
C GLU A 186 -13.39 -17.73 28.12
N ALA A 187 -13.84 -16.46 28.10
CA ALA A 187 -13.25 -15.42 27.25
C ALA A 187 -11.78 -15.17 27.63
N TYR A 188 -11.47 -15.08 28.93
CA TYR A 188 -10.10 -14.96 29.43
C TYR A 188 -9.18 -16.09 28.93
N MET A 189 -9.65 -17.34 29.04
CA MET A 189 -8.87 -18.51 28.62
C MET A 189 -8.72 -18.59 27.10
N ALA A 190 -9.67 -18.06 26.32
CA ALA A 190 -9.55 -17.93 24.87
C ALA A 190 -8.49 -16.87 24.47
N ASP A 191 -8.50 -15.70 25.09
CA ASP A 191 -7.46 -14.67 24.89
C ASP A 191 -6.07 -15.22 25.27
N TYR A 192 -5.98 -15.91 26.40
CA TYR A 192 -4.76 -16.55 26.85
C TYR A 192 -4.27 -17.63 25.87
N ALA A 193 -5.16 -18.46 25.31
CA ALA A 193 -4.78 -19.42 24.27
C ALA A 193 -4.19 -18.73 23.03
N GLY A 194 -4.73 -17.57 22.63
CA GLY A 194 -4.13 -16.71 21.60
C GLY A 194 -2.72 -16.20 21.97
N MET A 195 -2.48 -15.88 23.24
CA MET A 195 -1.15 -15.53 23.73
C MET A 195 -0.18 -16.72 23.67
N LYS A 196 -0.61 -17.94 24.03
CA LYS A 196 0.21 -19.17 23.89
C LYS A 196 0.60 -19.40 22.43
N GLN A 197 -0.33 -19.25 21.48
CA GLN A 197 -0.03 -19.41 20.05
C GLN A 197 1.00 -18.40 19.54
N ASN A 198 0.96 -17.15 20.02
CA ASN A 198 1.93 -16.13 19.62
C ASN A 198 3.30 -16.34 20.31
N ALA A 199 3.33 -16.79 21.56
CA ALA A 199 4.56 -17.22 22.23
C ALA A 199 5.22 -18.40 21.51
N TRP A 200 4.43 -19.37 21.02
CA TRP A 200 4.93 -20.48 20.22
C TRP A 200 5.57 -20.03 18.90
N LYS A 201 4.97 -19.06 18.19
CA LYS A 201 5.56 -18.48 16.97
C LYS A 201 6.90 -17.82 17.26
N ALA A 202 6.99 -17.03 18.34
CA ALA A 202 8.24 -16.41 18.77
C ALA A 202 9.32 -17.45 19.15
N LEU A 203 8.93 -18.57 19.78
CA LEU A 203 9.84 -19.69 20.03
C LEU A 203 10.24 -20.39 18.72
N TYR A 204 9.34 -20.55 17.76
CA TYR A 204 9.64 -21.19 16.47
C TYR A 204 10.62 -20.35 15.63
N GLU A 205 10.49 -19.03 15.64
CA GLU A 205 11.40 -18.11 14.93
C GLU A 205 12.83 -18.14 15.51
N ARG A 206 12.98 -18.37 16.82
CA ARG A 206 14.29 -18.43 17.50
C ARG A 206 14.89 -19.85 17.56
N ALA A 207 14.05 -20.85 17.80
CA ALA A 207 14.42 -22.24 18.12
C ALA A 207 13.36 -23.23 17.57
N PRO A 208 13.26 -23.40 16.23
CA PRO A 208 12.18 -24.14 15.58
C PRO A 208 12.05 -25.60 16.04
N GLU A 209 13.17 -26.30 16.26
CA GLU A 209 13.13 -27.68 16.80
C GLU A 209 12.51 -27.76 18.19
N GLN A 210 12.81 -26.80 19.08
CA GLN A 210 12.26 -26.79 20.43
C GLN A 210 10.76 -26.46 20.39
N ALA A 211 10.36 -25.51 19.54
CA ALA A 211 8.94 -25.20 19.31
C ALA A 211 8.16 -26.41 18.77
N LEU A 212 8.72 -27.15 17.81
CA LEU A 212 8.09 -28.34 17.24
C LEU A 212 8.01 -29.52 18.23
N LYS A 213 8.98 -29.66 19.15
CA LYS A 213 8.93 -30.64 20.25
C LYS A 213 7.85 -30.28 21.28
N ARG A 214 7.71 -28.99 21.62
CA ARG A 214 6.84 -28.50 22.71
C ARG A 214 5.46 -27.99 22.26
N PHE A 215 5.13 -28.10 20.98
CA PHE A 215 3.92 -27.56 20.34
C PHE A 215 2.61 -27.77 21.12
N ALA A 216 2.41 -28.96 21.71
CA ALA A 216 1.22 -29.31 22.48
C ALA A 216 1.05 -28.46 23.75
N GLU A 217 2.15 -28.06 24.42
CA GLU A 217 2.13 -27.19 25.61
C GLU A 217 1.51 -25.81 25.29
N PHE A 218 1.61 -25.37 24.03
CA PHE A 218 1.08 -24.10 23.54
C PHE A 218 -0.31 -24.22 22.89
N GLY A 219 -0.94 -25.40 22.91
CA GLY A 219 -2.24 -25.64 22.29
C GLY A 219 -2.21 -25.64 20.75
N ILE A 220 -1.06 -25.93 20.14
CA ILE A 220 -0.91 -26.06 18.70
C ILE A 220 -1.36 -27.45 18.24
N THR A 221 -2.13 -27.53 17.15
CA THR A 221 -2.58 -28.82 16.60
C THR A 221 -1.47 -29.54 15.85
N ASP A 222 -1.55 -30.87 15.74
CA ASP A 222 -0.62 -31.66 14.92
C ASP A 222 -0.66 -31.26 13.43
N SER A 223 -1.80 -30.81 12.92
CA SER A 223 -1.90 -30.28 11.55
C SER A 223 -1.08 -29.00 11.37
N THR A 224 -1.13 -28.06 12.32
CA THR A 224 -0.29 -26.85 12.29
C THR A 224 1.19 -27.21 12.47
N LYS A 225 1.51 -28.11 13.41
CA LYS A 225 2.86 -28.63 13.63
C LYS A 225 3.45 -29.24 12.36
N ALA A 226 2.69 -30.04 11.61
CA ALA A 226 3.14 -30.66 10.36
C ALA A 226 3.56 -29.60 9.32
N VAL A 227 2.72 -28.60 9.07
CA VAL A 227 3.01 -27.49 8.14
C VAL A 227 4.29 -26.73 8.53
N TYR A 228 4.51 -26.48 9.81
CA TYR A 228 5.72 -25.80 10.27
C TYR A 228 6.96 -26.74 10.29
N ALA A 229 6.78 -28.03 10.54
CA ALA A 229 7.86 -29.02 10.41
C ALA A 229 8.34 -29.16 8.95
N GLU A 230 7.44 -29.12 7.98
CA GLU A 230 7.79 -29.08 6.55
C GLU A 230 8.54 -27.80 6.18
N LYS A 231 8.09 -26.63 6.64
CA LYS A 231 8.80 -25.35 6.44
C LYS A 231 10.21 -25.36 7.05
N PHE A 232 10.37 -25.93 8.24
CA PHE A 232 11.68 -26.08 8.86
C PHE A 232 12.60 -27.00 8.05
N LYS A 233 12.10 -28.19 7.66
CA LYS A 233 12.82 -29.12 6.78
C LYS A 233 13.25 -28.44 5.48
N ASP A 234 12.33 -27.76 4.79
CA ASP A 234 12.61 -27.08 3.52
C ASP A 234 13.70 -26.01 3.66
N THR A 235 13.69 -25.28 4.79
CA THR A 235 14.68 -24.25 5.13
C THR A 235 16.06 -24.86 5.37
N GLU A 236 16.15 -25.93 6.17
CA GLU A 236 17.41 -26.64 6.42
C GLU A 236 17.96 -27.30 5.14
N THR A 237 17.11 -27.97 4.37
CA THR A 237 17.49 -28.51 3.06
C THR A 237 17.97 -27.41 2.11
N THR A 238 17.37 -26.21 2.18
CA THR A 238 17.83 -25.05 1.39
C THR A 238 19.22 -24.60 1.83
N LYS A 239 19.49 -24.46 3.13
CA LYS A 239 20.84 -24.12 3.65
C LYS A 239 21.87 -25.16 3.24
N GLN A 240 21.58 -26.45 3.47
CA GLN A 240 22.45 -27.57 3.07
C GLN A 240 22.75 -27.54 1.57
N SER A 241 21.74 -27.30 0.72
CA SER A 241 21.93 -27.18 -0.74
C SER A 241 22.83 -26.00 -1.14
N ILE A 242 22.88 -24.92 -0.36
CA ILE A 242 23.77 -23.77 -0.61
C ILE A 242 25.21 -24.14 -0.24
N THR A 243 25.42 -24.67 0.97
CA THR A 243 26.74 -25.05 1.47
C THR A 243 27.39 -26.10 0.57
N LEU A 244 26.68 -27.18 0.27
CA LEU A 244 27.17 -28.25 -0.60
C LEU A 244 27.39 -27.76 -2.06
N ALA A 245 26.55 -26.86 -2.59
CA ALA A 245 26.80 -26.27 -3.91
C ALA A 245 28.04 -25.34 -3.92
N ASN A 246 28.37 -24.68 -2.80
CA ASN A 246 29.62 -23.93 -2.66
C ASN A 246 30.84 -24.86 -2.65
N GLU A 247 30.80 -25.92 -1.85
CA GLU A 247 31.88 -26.90 -1.75
C GLU A 247 32.12 -27.60 -3.08
N LEU A 248 31.05 -27.99 -3.80
CA LEU A 248 31.15 -28.64 -5.10
C LEU A 248 31.65 -27.69 -6.20
N SER A 249 31.20 -26.43 -6.26
CA SER A 249 31.79 -25.44 -7.19
C SER A 249 33.26 -25.14 -6.89
N GLY A 250 33.67 -25.19 -5.62
CA GLY A 250 35.05 -24.88 -5.20
C GLY A 250 36.06 -26.03 -5.34
N ASN A 251 35.64 -27.23 -5.73
CA ASN A 251 36.48 -28.43 -5.67
C ASN A 251 37.37 -28.70 -6.92
N GLY A 252 37.30 -27.84 -7.93
CA GLY A 252 38.08 -27.96 -9.17
C GLY A 252 37.60 -29.03 -10.17
N LYS A 253 36.49 -29.72 -9.91
CA LYS A 253 35.86 -30.67 -10.84
C LYS A 253 34.92 -29.96 -11.80
N SER A 254 34.67 -30.58 -12.95
CA SER A 254 33.70 -30.07 -13.92
C SER A 254 32.27 -30.11 -13.39
N LEU A 255 31.40 -29.26 -13.96
CA LEU A 255 29.95 -29.28 -13.69
C LEU A 255 29.34 -30.68 -13.85
N LYS A 256 29.80 -31.44 -14.87
CA LYS A 256 29.32 -32.79 -15.11
C LYS A 256 29.68 -33.73 -13.96
N GLU A 257 30.95 -33.77 -13.55
CA GLU A 257 31.39 -34.62 -12.44
C GLU A 257 30.71 -34.25 -11.11
N ASN A 258 30.44 -32.97 -10.88
CA ASN A 258 29.70 -32.50 -9.71
C ASN A 258 28.21 -32.87 -9.77
N LEU A 259 27.57 -32.86 -10.95
CA LEU A 259 26.20 -33.35 -11.13
C LEU A 259 26.12 -34.87 -10.99
N ASP A 260 27.04 -35.62 -11.60
CA ASP A 260 27.12 -37.09 -11.49
C ASP A 260 27.35 -37.51 -10.02
N TYR A 261 28.18 -36.77 -9.27
CA TYR A 261 28.35 -36.94 -7.83
C TYR A 261 27.06 -36.66 -7.04
N VAL A 262 26.30 -35.62 -7.38
CA VAL A 262 25.02 -35.33 -6.71
C VAL A 262 23.96 -36.39 -7.01
N HIS A 263 23.86 -36.83 -8.27
CA HIS A 263 22.95 -37.88 -8.71
C HIS A 263 23.23 -39.24 -8.06
N THR A 264 24.48 -39.52 -7.68
CA THR A 264 24.86 -40.77 -7.00
C THR A 264 24.81 -40.67 -5.48
N THR A 265 25.24 -39.54 -4.89
CA THR A 265 25.40 -39.40 -3.43
C THR A 265 24.13 -38.97 -2.71
N TYR A 266 23.24 -38.22 -3.37
CA TYR A 266 22.02 -37.66 -2.75
C TYR A 266 20.71 -38.24 -3.31
N ALA A 267 20.76 -39.34 -4.06
CA ALA A 267 19.57 -40.00 -4.63
C ALA A 267 18.50 -40.31 -3.57
N ASP A 268 18.92 -40.75 -2.38
CA ASP A 268 18.03 -41.08 -1.25
C ASP A 268 17.41 -39.86 -0.55
N ASN A 269 17.76 -38.63 -0.95
CA ASN A 269 17.16 -37.38 -0.46
C ASN A 269 16.72 -36.48 -1.63
N PRO A 270 15.57 -36.77 -2.27
CA PRO A 270 15.10 -36.05 -3.46
C PRO A 270 15.02 -34.53 -3.29
N LEU A 271 14.57 -34.06 -2.12
CA LEU A 271 14.45 -32.63 -1.81
C LEU A 271 15.80 -31.89 -1.77
N LEU A 272 16.85 -32.54 -1.26
CA LEU A 272 18.21 -31.99 -1.27
C LEU A 272 18.85 -32.10 -2.65
N HIS A 273 18.69 -33.25 -3.29
CA HIS A 273 19.14 -33.55 -4.64
C HIS A 273 18.66 -32.51 -5.66
N ASP A 274 17.34 -32.29 -5.77
CA ASP A 274 16.77 -31.41 -6.80
C ASP A 274 17.23 -29.95 -6.61
N LYS A 275 17.34 -29.49 -5.36
CA LYS A 275 17.87 -28.16 -5.03
C LYS A 275 19.37 -28.05 -5.36
N LEU A 276 20.16 -29.10 -5.14
CA LEU A 276 21.58 -29.13 -5.53
C LEU A 276 21.76 -29.11 -7.06
N VAL A 277 21.04 -29.96 -7.77
CA VAL A 277 21.07 -30.02 -9.25
C VAL A 277 20.68 -28.67 -9.85
N ALA A 278 19.63 -28.02 -9.33
CA ALA A 278 19.23 -26.69 -9.79
C ALA A 278 20.30 -25.62 -9.54
N ARG A 279 20.92 -25.60 -8.35
CA ARG A 279 21.97 -24.63 -8.00
C ARG A 279 23.24 -24.81 -8.83
N LEU A 280 23.71 -26.04 -9.01
CA LEU A 280 24.88 -26.34 -9.83
C LEU A 280 24.65 -25.95 -11.29
N LYS A 281 23.47 -26.23 -11.85
CA LYS A 281 23.11 -25.81 -13.22
C LYS A 281 23.09 -24.29 -13.39
N MET A 282 22.58 -23.54 -12.42
CA MET A 282 22.65 -22.06 -12.47
C MET A 282 24.10 -21.56 -12.46
N ARG A 283 24.96 -22.10 -11.60
CA ARG A 283 26.38 -21.71 -11.55
C ARG A 283 27.15 -22.05 -12.81
N GLY A 284 26.92 -23.24 -13.37
CA GLY A 284 27.47 -23.61 -14.67
C GLY A 284 27.06 -22.65 -15.80
N ALA A 285 25.83 -22.12 -15.74
CA ALA A 285 25.38 -21.09 -16.68
C ALA A 285 26.05 -19.72 -16.42
N GLU A 286 26.26 -19.33 -15.16
CA GLU A 286 27.00 -18.11 -14.77
C GLU A 286 28.47 -18.17 -15.19
N GLU A 287 29.15 -19.31 -14.97
CA GLU A 287 30.52 -19.57 -15.43
C GLU A 287 30.62 -19.58 -16.97
N THR A 288 29.64 -20.18 -17.66
CA THR A 288 29.59 -20.13 -19.13
C THR A 288 29.41 -18.69 -19.62
N ALA A 289 28.56 -17.90 -18.97
CA ALA A 289 28.34 -16.50 -19.31
C ALA A 289 29.57 -15.63 -19.04
N SER A 290 30.32 -15.85 -17.96
CA SER A 290 31.55 -15.11 -17.65
C SER A 290 32.69 -15.47 -18.62
N VAL A 291 32.84 -16.74 -18.99
CA VAL A 291 33.80 -17.17 -20.03
C VAL A 291 33.43 -16.59 -21.40
N VAL A 292 32.15 -16.54 -21.78
CA VAL A 292 31.70 -15.89 -23.01
C VAL A 292 31.95 -14.37 -22.97
N ALA A 293 31.73 -13.72 -21.83
CA ALA A 293 32.04 -12.30 -21.66
C ALA A 293 33.54 -12.01 -21.73
N ALA A 294 34.39 -12.85 -21.13
CA ALA A 294 35.85 -12.74 -21.20
C ALA A 294 36.37 -12.96 -22.63
N LYS A 295 35.87 -13.98 -23.34
CA LYS A 295 36.18 -14.19 -24.77
C LYS A 295 35.72 -13.00 -25.63
N LYS A 296 34.58 -12.39 -25.31
CA LYS A 296 34.10 -11.18 -26.00
C LYS A 296 35.00 -9.98 -25.74
N ALA A 297 35.39 -9.72 -24.49
CA ALA A 297 36.30 -8.63 -24.15
C ALA A 297 37.69 -8.79 -24.81
N GLN A 298 38.26 -10.00 -24.76
CA GLN A 298 39.52 -10.32 -25.45
C GLN A 298 39.42 -10.11 -26.97
N LYS A 299 38.28 -10.46 -27.59
CA LYS A 299 38.03 -10.17 -29.00
C LYS A 299 37.94 -8.67 -29.27
N GLU A 300 37.22 -7.92 -28.44
CA GLU A 300 37.07 -6.46 -28.59
C GLU A 300 38.42 -5.74 -28.43
N GLU A 301 39.26 -6.19 -27.51
CA GLU A 301 40.63 -5.69 -27.31
C GLU A 301 41.54 -5.96 -28.51
N LEU A 302 41.60 -7.21 -29.01
CA LEU A 302 42.41 -7.56 -30.19
C LEU A 302 41.95 -6.83 -31.46
N VAL A 303 40.64 -6.62 -31.62
CA VAL A 303 40.07 -5.81 -32.71
C VAL A 303 40.45 -4.33 -32.56
N ALA A 304 40.48 -3.80 -31.34
CA ALA A 304 40.93 -2.43 -31.08
C ALA A 304 42.43 -2.25 -31.37
N GLN A 305 43.27 -3.21 -30.98
CA GLN A 305 44.71 -3.21 -31.29
C GLN A 305 44.96 -3.22 -32.80
N VAL A 306 44.29 -4.11 -33.56
CA VAL A 306 44.38 -4.14 -35.03
C VAL A 306 43.98 -2.79 -35.64
N ARG A 307 42.95 -2.13 -35.12
CA ARG A 307 42.48 -0.82 -35.62
C ARG A 307 43.32 0.38 -35.18
N ALA A 308 44.21 0.22 -34.21
CA ALA A 308 45.09 1.27 -33.72
C ALA A 308 46.40 1.39 -34.51
N VAL A 309 46.73 0.41 -35.37
CA VAL A 309 47.91 0.46 -36.23
C VAL A 309 47.73 1.54 -37.32
N GLU A 310 48.55 2.59 -37.24
CA GLU A 310 48.56 3.66 -38.25
C GLU A 310 49.30 3.20 -39.52
N VAL A 311 48.71 3.44 -40.69
CA VAL A 311 49.28 3.03 -41.98
C VAL A 311 49.89 4.23 -42.69
N ASP A 312 51.21 4.34 -42.64
CA ASP A 312 51.98 5.26 -43.49
C ASP A 312 51.87 4.83 -44.97
N PRO A 313 51.37 5.69 -45.88
CA PRO A 313 51.30 5.39 -47.31
C PRO A 313 52.65 5.07 -47.96
N GLU A 314 53.75 5.66 -47.48
CA GLU A 314 55.10 5.51 -48.05
C GLU A 314 55.87 4.32 -47.44
N ASN A 315 55.47 3.85 -46.25
CA ASN A 315 56.13 2.72 -45.55
C ASN A 315 55.15 1.65 -45.03
N ARG A 316 54.29 1.13 -45.92
CA ARG A 316 53.31 0.07 -45.59
C ARG A 316 53.90 -1.25 -45.08
N GLY A 317 55.21 -1.48 -45.26
CA GLY A 317 55.90 -2.68 -44.77
C GLY A 317 55.84 -2.78 -43.25
N ALA A 318 56.14 -1.69 -42.54
CA ALA A 318 56.14 -1.65 -41.07
C ALA A 318 54.75 -1.96 -40.48
N ALA A 319 53.69 -1.31 -40.99
CA ALA A 319 52.32 -1.59 -40.57
C ALA A 319 51.90 -3.05 -40.87
N SER A 320 52.43 -3.66 -41.94
CA SER A 320 52.14 -5.06 -42.27
C SER A 320 52.81 -6.04 -41.32
N GLU A 321 54.01 -5.73 -40.82
CA GLU A 321 54.72 -6.54 -39.82
C GLU A 321 54.07 -6.43 -38.43
N GLU A 322 53.65 -5.22 -38.03
CA GLU A 322 52.93 -4.99 -36.78
C GLU A 322 51.57 -5.71 -36.75
N LEU A 323 50.79 -5.60 -37.82
CA LEU A 323 49.52 -6.33 -37.95
C LEU A 323 49.71 -7.84 -38.01
N ALA A 324 50.76 -8.34 -38.67
CA ALA A 324 51.10 -9.76 -38.67
C ALA A 324 51.40 -10.26 -37.25
N SER A 325 52.17 -9.50 -36.46
CA SER A 325 52.48 -9.81 -35.06
C SER A 325 51.22 -9.95 -34.19
N ILE A 326 50.28 -8.99 -34.30
CA ILE A 326 49.00 -9.04 -33.57
C ILE A 326 48.16 -10.26 -33.96
N ILE A 327 48.12 -10.61 -35.26
CA ILE A 327 47.41 -11.80 -35.75
C ILE A 327 48.09 -13.10 -35.28
N GLU A 328 49.43 -13.15 -35.27
CA GLU A 328 50.17 -14.35 -34.85
C GLU A 328 49.99 -14.64 -33.36
N GLY A 329 49.93 -13.61 -32.52
CA GLY A 329 49.62 -13.72 -31.09
C GLY A 329 48.15 -14.05 -30.76
N ALA A 330 47.22 -13.89 -31.71
CA ALA A 330 45.79 -14.10 -31.45
C ALA A 330 45.37 -15.58 -31.38
N PRO A 331 44.27 -15.92 -30.66
CA PRO A 331 43.69 -17.26 -30.67
C PRO A 331 43.30 -17.75 -32.08
N PRO A 332 43.49 -19.05 -32.43
CA PRO A 332 43.23 -19.57 -33.78
C PRO A 332 41.83 -19.27 -34.34
N GLU A 333 40.82 -19.28 -33.48
CA GLU A 333 39.42 -18.97 -33.82
C GLU A 333 39.23 -17.52 -34.32
N LEU A 334 40.05 -16.57 -33.83
CA LEU A 334 39.99 -15.15 -34.18
C LEU A 334 40.93 -14.77 -35.33
N LYS A 335 41.99 -15.54 -35.59
CA LYS A 335 43.00 -15.21 -36.61
C LYS A 335 42.38 -14.85 -37.96
N LYS A 336 41.43 -15.64 -38.46
CA LYS A 336 40.76 -15.39 -39.75
C LYS A 336 40.01 -14.05 -39.80
N GLU A 337 39.39 -13.63 -38.70
CA GLU A 337 38.66 -12.36 -38.62
C GLU A 337 39.64 -11.18 -38.50
N LEU A 338 40.69 -11.31 -37.69
CA LEU A 338 41.73 -10.29 -37.53
C LEU A 338 42.56 -10.13 -38.81
N THR A 339 42.86 -11.22 -39.54
CA THR A 339 43.50 -11.16 -40.87
C THR A 339 42.62 -10.43 -41.90
N ALA A 340 41.30 -10.61 -41.86
CA ALA A 340 40.39 -9.86 -42.73
C ALA A 340 40.43 -8.36 -42.40
N GLN A 341 40.33 -7.99 -41.11
CA GLN A 341 40.38 -6.58 -40.70
C GLN A 341 41.75 -5.93 -40.95
N ALA A 342 42.86 -6.63 -40.70
CA ALA A 342 44.19 -6.16 -41.06
C ALA A 342 44.36 -5.99 -42.58
N SER A 343 43.73 -6.85 -43.39
CA SER A 343 43.72 -6.71 -44.84
C SER A 343 42.94 -5.47 -45.30
N GLU A 344 41.83 -5.13 -44.62
CA GLU A 344 41.05 -3.90 -44.84
C GLU A 344 41.82 -2.63 -44.41
N ILE A 345 42.73 -2.74 -43.43
CA ILE A 345 43.58 -1.64 -42.96
C ILE A 345 44.80 -1.42 -43.88
N LEU A 346 45.51 -2.49 -44.25
CA LEU A 346 46.66 -2.44 -45.17
C LEU A 346 46.27 -2.10 -46.62
N ASN A 347 45.05 -2.50 -47.01
CA ASN A 347 44.42 -2.14 -48.26
C ASN A 347 43.10 -1.40 -47.95
N PRO A 348 43.13 -0.09 -47.67
CA PRO A 348 41.94 0.71 -47.42
C PRO A 348 41.09 0.85 -48.69
N SER A 349 40.30 -0.19 -48.98
CA SER A 349 39.43 -0.30 -50.14
C SER A 349 37.98 -0.20 -49.71
N GLY A 350 37.43 1.02 -49.74
CA GLY A 350 36.02 1.27 -49.43
C GLY A 350 35.65 2.75 -49.45
N LEU A 351 36.23 3.54 -48.55
CA LEU A 351 35.82 4.95 -48.33
C LEU A 351 36.37 5.92 -49.39
N THR A 352 37.68 5.90 -49.63
CA THR A 352 38.32 6.70 -50.71
C THR A 352 37.82 6.32 -52.10
N ASP A 353 37.38 5.07 -52.28
CA ASP A 353 36.82 4.58 -53.54
C ASP A 353 35.38 5.06 -53.71
N LEU A 354 34.53 5.01 -52.67
CA LEU A 354 33.13 5.46 -52.75
C LEU A 354 32.97 6.98 -52.87
N GLU A 355 33.82 7.78 -52.23
CA GLU A 355 33.76 9.24 -52.37
C GLU A 355 34.21 9.70 -53.77
N LYS A 356 35.31 9.13 -54.29
CA LYS A 356 35.73 9.37 -55.68
C LYS A 356 34.70 8.84 -56.69
N LEU A 357 34.10 7.67 -56.42
CA LEU A 357 33.03 7.13 -57.25
C LEU A 357 31.82 8.07 -57.28
N ALA A 358 31.39 8.59 -56.13
CA ALA A 358 30.26 9.51 -56.03
C ALA A 358 30.54 10.86 -56.70
N GLN A 359 31.78 11.38 -56.63
CA GLN A 359 32.18 12.59 -57.35
C GLN A 359 32.18 12.38 -58.87
N VAL A 360 32.76 11.27 -59.36
CA VAL A 360 32.79 10.94 -60.79
C VAL A 360 31.38 10.60 -61.32
N GLU A 361 30.56 9.89 -60.54
CA GLU A 361 29.16 9.61 -60.88
C GLU A 361 28.33 10.90 -60.92
N GLN A 362 28.54 11.85 -60.00
CA GLN A 362 27.94 13.19 -60.08
C GLN A 362 28.41 13.97 -61.31
N ALA A 363 29.69 13.96 -61.66
CA ALA A 363 30.22 14.67 -62.83
C ALA A 363 29.65 14.11 -64.14
N VAL A 364 29.46 12.78 -64.22
CA VAL A 364 28.74 12.11 -65.31
C VAL A 364 27.26 12.54 -65.34
N LEU A 365 26.56 12.54 -64.20
CA LEU A 365 25.16 12.95 -64.11
C LEU A 365 24.93 14.44 -64.45
N LYS A 366 25.89 15.32 -64.12
CA LYS A 366 25.90 16.76 -64.44
C LYS A 366 26.32 17.07 -65.89
N LYS A 367 26.80 16.06 -66.64
CA LYS A 367 27.37 16.19 -68.00
C LYS A 367 28.66 17.01 -68.07
N ASP A 368 29.45 16.99 -67.00
CA ASP A 368 30.80 17.54 -66.96
C ASP A 368 31.81 16.56 -67.59
N ILE A 369 31.53 15.25 -67.49
CA ILE A 369 32.20 14.17 -68.24
C ILE A 369 31.22 13.68 -69.32
N ARG A 370 31.69 13.60 -70.57
CA ARG A 370 30.84 13.37 -71.77
C ARG A 370 31.28 12.21 -72.64
N SER A 371 32.54 11.76 -72.55
CA SER A 371 33.04 10.59 -73.28
C SER A 371 33.64 9.51 -72.37
N VAL A 372 33.82 8.31 -72.93
CA VAL A 372 34.45 7.19 -72.21
C VAL A 372 35.95 7.43 -72.04
N GLU A 373 36.60 8.10 -73.00
CA GLU A 373 38.02 8.49 -72.92
C GLU A 373 38.26 9.49 -71.77
N GLU A 374 37.38 10.48 -71.58
CA GLU A 374 37.43 11.40 -70.43
C GLU A 374 37.26 10.63 -69.11
N LEU A 375 36.24 9.77 -69.04
CA LEU A 375 35.93 8.95 -67.87
C LEU A 375 37.10 8.03 -67.46
N GLN A 376 37.82 7.47 -68.43
CA GLN A 376 38.99 6.62 -68.21
C GLN A 376 40.15 7.33 -67.49
N THR A 377 40.30 8.65 -67.64
CA THR A 377 41.35 9.40 -66.92
C THR A 377 41.14 9.43 -65.40
N HIS A 378 39.92 9.16 -64.93
CA HIS A 378 39.56 9.12 -63.50
C HIS A 378 39.63 7.72 -62.88
N TYR A 379 40.11 6.70 -63.61
CA TYR A 379 40.12 5.30 -63.14
C TYR A 379 41.19 4.95 -62.11
N ALA A 380 42.12 5.85 -61.81
CA ALA A 380 43.19 5.62 -60.84
C ALA A 380 42.64 5.41 -59.42
N GLY A 381 42.66 4.16 -58.96
CA GLY A 381 42.14 3.71 -57.66
C GLY A 381 40.83 2.90 -57.77
N ILE A 382 39.96 3.23 -58.73
CA ILE A 382 38.61 2.69 -58.85
C ILE A 382 38.61 1.24 -59.34
N SER A 383 37.85 0.35 -58.68
CA SER A 383 37.75 -1.06 -59.10
C SER A 383 37.17 -1.27 -60.52
N ARG A 384 37.64 -2.27 -61.27
CA ARG A 384 37.15 -2.61 -62.62
C ARG A 384 35.62 -2.86 -62.71
N ASN A 385 35.01 -3.38 -61.65
CA ASN A 385 33.55 -3.58 -61.60
C ASN A 385 32.78 -2.26 -61.42
N HIS A 386 33.42 -1.23 -60.85
CA HIS A 386 32.84 0.10 -60.72
C HIS A 386 33.06 0.94 -61.98
N GLN A 387 34.23 0.85 -62.62
CA GLN A 387 34.52 1.47 -63.93
C GLN A 387 33.43 1.12 -64.97
N ARG A 388 33.13 -0.18 -65.13
CA ARG A 388 32.06 -0.66 -66.04
C ARG A 388 30.67 -0.08 -65.72
N LYS A 389 30.34 0.13 -64.44
CA LYS A 389 29.06 0.73 -64.04
C LYS A 389 29.01 2.22 -64.38
N LEU A 390 30.11 2.95 -64.21
CA LEU A 390 30.21 4.36 -64.61
C LEU A 390 30.07 4.53 -66.13
N GLU A 391 30.70 3.67 -66.93
CA GLU A 391 30.53 3.66 -68.39
C GLU A 391 29.08 3.39 -68.79
N GLU A 392 28.41 2.46 -68.11
CA GLU A 392 27.01 2.15 -68.35
C GLU A 392 26.07 3.30 -67.91
N THR A 393 26.39 3.99 -66.81
CA THR A 393 25.69 5.20 -66.35
C THR A 393 25.87 6.36 -67.34
N LEU A 394 27.10 6.65 -67.78
CA LEU A 394 27.40 7.67 -68.79
C LEU A 394 26.62 7.39 -70.10
N ARG A 395 26.58 6.13 -70.53
CA ARG A 395 25.83 5.69 -71.72
C ARG A 395 24.31 5.83 -71.57
N LYS A 396 23.76 5.79 -70.36
CA LYS A 396 22.33 6.03 -70.07
C LYS A 396 22.02 7.53 -70.00
N VAL A 397 22.85 8.31 -69.31
CA VAL A 397 22.74 9.78 -69.23
C VAL A 397 22.87 10.43 -70.61
N GLY A 398 23.80 9.95 -71.45
CA GLY A 398 23.95 10.40 -72.85
C GLY A 398 22.75 10.10 -73.75
N LYS A 399 21.82 9.23 -73.31
CA LYS A 399 20.54 8.94 -73.97
C LYS A 399 19.32 9.61 -73.31
N GLY A 400 19.53 10.38 -72.24
CA GLY A 400 18.45 10.99 -71.45
C GLY A 400 17.74 10.04 -70.48
N GLU A 401 18.28 8.84 -70.22
CA GLU A 401 17.71 7.87 -69.29
C GLU A 401 18.30 8.06 -67.88
N VAL A 402 17.48 8.49 -66.92
CA VAL A 402 17.87 8.55 -65.51
C VAL A 402 18.01 7.11 -64.94
N PRO A 403 19.14 6.74 -64.31
CA PRO A 403 19.34 5.40 -63.77
C PRO A 403 18.33 5.06 -62.66
N LYS A 404 17.57 3.98 -62.84
CA LYS A 404 16.60 3.48 -61.85
C LYS A 404 17.31 2.89 -60.62
N LEU A 405 16.74 3.10 -59.44
CA LEU A 405 17.21 2.48 -58.19
C LEU A 405 17.09 0.96 -58.25
N THR A 406 18.07 0.29 -57.66
CA THR A 406 18.09 -1.17 -57.50
C THR A 406 17.14 -1.61 -56.37
N VAL A 407 16.60 -2.83 -56.50
CA VAL A 407 15.66 -3.42 -55.53
C VAL A 407 16.21 -3.40 -54.09
N ASP A 408 17.51 -3.60 -53.88
CA ASP A 408 18.13 -3.58 -52.55
C ASP A 408 18.34 -2.17 -51.96
N LYS A 409 18.38 -1.13 -52.80
CA LYS A 409 18.32 0.27 -52.33
C LYS A 409 16.88 0.62 -51.95
N VAL A 410 15.92 0.21 -52.77
CA VAL A 410 14.48 0.45 -52.56
C VAL A 410 13.98 -0.22 -51.28
N ASN A 411 14.34 -1.49 -51.06
CA ASN A 411 13.97 -2.21 -49.84
C ASN A 411 14.56 -1.59 -48.56
N ARG A 412 15.68 -0.85 -48.65
CA ARG A 412 16.21 -0.09 -47.51
C ARG A 412 15.40 1.18 -47.24
N VAL A 413 15.14 1.99 -48.27
CA VAL A 413 14.30 3.21 -48.14
C VAL A 413 12.89 2.86 -47.62
N LEU A 414 12.30 1.74 -48.08
CA LEU A 414 11.03 1.24 -47.56
C LEU A 414 11.10 0.86 -46.07
N ALA A 415 12.17 0.20 -45.63
CA ALA A 415 12.38 -0.14 -44.22
C ALA A 415 12.58 1.11 -43.34
N GLU A 416 13.31 2.12 -43.83
CA GLU A 416 13.46 3.43 -43.19
C GLU A 416 12.12 4.16 -43.04
N LEU A 417 11.21 4.03 -44.01
CA LEU A 417 9.81 4.52 -43.95
C LEU A 417 8.87 3.62 -43.12
N GLY A 418 9.39 2.57 -42.48
CA GLY A 418 8.67 1.67 -41.58
C GLY A 418 7.98 0.47 -42.24
N TYR A 419 8.33 0.12 -43.48
CA TYR A 419 7.74 -1.02 -44.20
C TYR A 419 8.68 -2.23 -44.24
N ASN A 420 8.33 -3.28 -43.49
CA ASN A 420 9.14 -4.49 -43.35
C ASN A 420 8.93 -5.55 -44.46
N LYS A 421 8.18 -5.25 -45.52
CA LYS A 421 7.88 -6.21 -46.61
C LYS A 421 8.73 -5.92 -47.84
N LYS A 422 9.56 -6.89 -48.25
CA LYS A 422 10.43 -6.77 -49.42
C LYS A 422 9.62 -6.66 -50.73
N MET A 423 9.99 -5.70 -51.56
CA MET A 423 9.39 -5.41 -52.87
C MET A 423 10.05 -6.28 -53.94
N ASN A 424 9.30 -7.26 -54.46
CA ASN A 424 9.84 -8.33 -55.31
C ASN A 424 9.27 -8.33 -56.74
N ASN A 425 8.41 -7.37 -57.10
CA ASN A 425 7.69 -7.35 -58.38
C ASN A 425 8.27 -6.29 -59.34
N PRO A 426 8.73 -6.67 -60.56
CA PRO A 426 9.27 -5.73 -61.54
C PRO A 426 8.33 -4.60 -61.98
N LYS A 427 7.00 -4.83 -61.96
CA LYS A 427 6.02 -3.80 -62.34
C LYS A 427 5.93 -2.71 -61.26
N GLN A 428 5.73 -3.12 -60.01
CA GLN A 428 5.74 -2.23 -58.84
C GLN A 428 7.10 -1.51 -58.69
N MET A 429 8.20 -2.16 -59.07
CA MET A 429 9.53 -1.53 -59.09
C MET A 429 9.68 -0.46 -60.20
N LYS A 430 8.89 -0.51 -61.27
CA LYS A 430 8.85 0.57 -62.27
C LYS A 430 8.05 1.77 -61.74
N GLU A 431 6.94 1.50 -61.07
CA GLU A 431 6.05 2.50 -60.46
C GLU A 431 6.74 3.22 -59.28
N TYR A 432 7.37 2.49 -58.34
CA TYR A 432 8.14 3.08 -57.24
C TYR A 432 9.27 3.98 -57.75
N ASN A 433 10.02 3.57 -58.77
CA ASN A 433 11.11 4.40 -59.32
C ASN A 433 10.59 5.73 -59.92
N ALA A 434 9.41 5.71 -60.54
CA ALA A 434 8.78 6.93 -61.06
C ALA A 434 8.31 7.86 -59.93
N LEU A 435 7.66 7.30 -58.91
CA LEU A 435 7.21 8.06 -57.73
C LEU A 435 8.40 8.62 -56.93
N HIS A 436 9.46 7.83 -56.72
CA HIS A 436 10.68 8.28 -56.04
C HIS A 436 11.39 9.39 -56.83
N ALA A 437 11.46 9.32 -58.16
CA ALA A 437 12.04 10.39 -58.96
C ALA A 437 11.25 11.71 -58.81
N ALA A 438 9.92 11.63 -58.80
CA ALA A 438 9.06 12.80 -58.52
C ALA A 438 9.25 13.34 -57.08
N TYR A 439 9.43 12.45 -56.10
CA TYR A 439 9.71 12.81 -54.71
C TYR A 439 11.05 13.51 -54.53
N THR A 440 12.12 13.01 -55.13
CA THR A 440 13.45 13.64 -55.10
C THR A 440 13.41 15.03 -55.75
N ALA A 441 12.78 15.16 -56.92
CA ALA A 441 12.60 16.46 -57.58
C ALA A 441 11.78 17.46 -56.72
N PHE A 442 10.78 16.99 -55.97
CA PHE A 442 10.00 17.82 -55.06
C PHE A 442 10.82 18.30 -53.84
N TYR A 443 11.71 17.45 -53.31
CA TYR A 443 12.67 17.84 -52.28
C TYR A 443 13.70 18.85 -52.79
N GLU A 444 14.24 18.64 -53.99
CA GLU A 444 15.19 19.57 -54.62
C GLU A 444 14.56 20.95 -54.88
N GLN A 445 13.28 21.01 -55.26
CA GLN A 445 12.57 22.28 -55.49
C GLN A 445 12.21 23.03 -54.20
N ARG A 446 11.93 22.34 -53.08
CA ARG A 446 11.49 22.98 -51.82
C ARG A 446 12.57 23.12 -50.76
N ASN A 447 13.61 22.30 -50.80
CA ASN A 447 14.72 22.25 -49.87
C ASN A 447 14.29 22.40 -48.38
N PRO A 448 13.42 21.48 -47.86
CA PRO A 448 12.75 21.66 -46.57
C PRO A 448 13.77 21.69 -45.41
N GLN A 449 13.92 22.86 -44.78
CA GLN A 449 14.93 23.08 -43.74
C GLN A 449 14.50 22.64 -42.34
N ASN A 450 13.30 22.07 -42.17
CA ASN A 450 12.81 21.63 -40.86
C ASN A 450 12.11 20.27 -40.89
N LEU A 451 12.29 19.54 -39.79
CA LEU A 451 11.74 18.21 -39.52
C LEU A 451 10.21 18.10 -39.69
N LYS A 452 9.46 19.19 -39.55
CA LYS A 452 8.00 19.18 -39.61
C LYS A 452 7.50 19.14 -41.05
N GLU A 453 8.14 19.88 -41.94
CA GLU A 453 7.92 19.82 -43.40
C GLU A 453 8.47 18.53 -44.00
N GLU A 454 9.63 18.07 -43.53
CA GLU A 454 10.22 16.78 -43.91
C GLU A 454 9.29 15.62 -43.55
N MET A 455 8.76 15.57 -42.31
CA MET A 455 7.77 14.58 -41.89
C MET A 455 6.47 14.65 -42.70
N ALA A 456 5.96 15.85 -42.99
CA ALA A 456 4.75 16.03 -43.79
C ALA A 456 4.94 15.52 -45.24
N THR A 457 6.12 15.77 -45.82
CA THR A 457 6.43 15.37 -47.20
C THR A 457 6.68 13.86 -47.31
N ASN A 458 7.42 13.27 -46.35
CA ASN A 458 7.54 11.81 -46.20
C ASN A 458 6.17 11.15 -46.06
N LEU A 459 5.26 11.71 -45.24
CA LEU A 459 3.91 11.17 -45.03
C LEU A 459 3.03 11.27 -46.28
N ALA A 460 3.16 12.34 -47.08
CA ALA A 460 2.45 12.49 -48.34
C ALA A 460 2.90 11.43 -49.36
N PHE A 461 4.21 11.25 -49.53
CA PHE A 461 4.79 10.22 -50.40
C PHE A 461 4.38 8.80 -49.98
N LYS A 462 4.41 8.53 -48.67
CA LYS A 462 3.92 7.28 -48.07
C LYS A 462 2.47 6.97 -48.47
N LYS A 463 1.57 7.93 -48.28
CA LYS A 463 0.15 7.80 -48.66
C LYS A 463 -0.06 7.61 -50.16
N GLN A 464 0.75 8.27 -51.00
CA GLN A 464 0.65 8.12 -52.46
C GLN A 464 1.05 6.71 -52.92
N MET A 465 2.10 6.12 -52.33
CA MET A 465 2.49 4.73 -52.62
C MET A 465 1.43 3.70 -52.19
N GLU A 466 0.68 3.97 -51.11
CA GLU A 466 -0.46 3.16 -50.67
C GLU A 466 -1.67 3.31 -51.62
N GLN A 467 -1.97 4.53 -52.08
CA GLN A 467 -3.07 4.82 -53.02
C GLN A 467 -2.86 4.17 -54.40
N GLU A 468 -1.63 4.22 -54.92
CA GLU A 468 -1.27 3.59 -56.21
C GLU A 468 -1.12 2.06 -56.10
N GLY A 469 -1.38 1.46 -54.93
CA GLY A 469 -1.30 0.00 -54.72
C GLY A 469 0.10 -0.59 -54.83
N VAL A 470 1.15 0.24 -54.83
CA VAL A 470 2.56 -0.16 -54.88
C VAL A 470 2.96 -0.92 -53.60
N ILE A 471 2.32 -0.59 -52.48
CA ILE A 471 2.45 -1.24 -51.17
C ILE A 471 1.07 -1.48 -50.53
N PRO A 472 0.85 -2.61 -49.83
CA PRO A 472 -0.45 -2.93 -49.23
C PRO A 472 -0.74 -2.06 -48.00
N GLY A 473 -1.84 -1.32 -48.02
CA GLY A 473 -2.25 -0.43 -46.93
C GLY A 473 -2.54 -1.18 -45.62
N GLY A 474 -1.85 -0.78 -44.54
CA GLY A 474 -1.98 -1.34 -43.20
C GLY A 474 -2.15 -0.23 -42.16
N SER A 475 -3.39 -0.06 -41.70
CA SER A 475 -3.91 1.04 -40.87
C SER A 475 -3.02 1.54 -39.70
N TRP A 476 -2.88 2.86 -39.59
CA TRP A 476 -2.76 3.55 -38.30
C TRP A 476 -3.74 4.72 -38.19
N TYR A 477 -4.78 4.54 -37.37
CA TYR A 477 -5.71 5.54 -36.80
C TYR A 477 -6.32 4.85 -35.54
N GLY A 478 -6.64 5.50 -34.42
CA GLY A 478 -6.77 6.93 -34.13
C GLY A 478 -8.23 7.36 -34.20
N GLY A 479 -8.99 7.34 -33.10
CA GLY A 479 -10.40 7.77 -33.09
C GLY A 479 -11.17 7.63 -31.77
N ASP A 480 -11.25 8.73 -31.03
CA ASP A 480 -12.35 9.21 -30.15
C ASP A 480 -12.94 8.43 -28.95
N LYS A 481 -12.75 9.07 -27.79
CA LYS A 481 -13.71 9.34 -26.69
C LYS A 481 -14.11 8.20 -25.74
N GLY A 482 -13.31 8.04 -24.69
CA GLY A 482 -13.81 7.49 -23.41
C GLY A 482 -12.75 6.89 -22.47
N VAL A 483 -11.55 6.60 -23.00
CA VAL A 483 -10.55 5.77 -22.30
C VAL A 483 -9.20 6.50 -22.32
N THR A 484 -8.56 6.64 -21.15
CA THR A 484 -7.24 7.30 -21.08
C THR A 484 -6.16 6.45 -21.75
N ARG A 485 -5.07 7.08 -22.21
CA ARG A 485 -3.92 6.37 -22.81
C ARG A 485 -3.34 5.29 -21.88
N ALA A 486 -3.51 5.43 -20.57
CA ALA A 486 -3.12 4.43 -19.56
C ALA A 486 -4.06 3.22 -19.52
N GLU A 487 -5.37 3.43 -19.62
CA GLU A 487 -6.38 2.35 -19.64
C GLU A 487 -6.34 1.55 -20.96
N ALA A 488 -6.02 2.19 -22.09
CA ALA A 488 -5.80 1.51 -23.36
C ALA A 488 -4.57 0.58 -23.33
N ILE A 489 -3.47 1.02 -22.70
CA ILE A 489 -2.27 0.19 -22.48
C ILE A 489 -2.57 -0.95 -21.48
N ALA A 490 -3.38 -0.68 -20.45
CA ALA A 490 -3.81 -1.67 -19.46
C ALA A 490 -4.75 -2.76 -20.02
N ALA A 491 -5.51 -2.46 -21.08
CA ALA A 491 -6.41 -3.41 -21.73
C ALA A 491 -5.70 -4.29 -22.78
N GLY A 492 -4.73 -3.74 -23.52
CA GLY A 492 -4.02 -4.48 -24.58
C GLY A 492 -2.88 -5.38 -24.08
N ASN A 493 -2.04 -4.90 -23.16
CA ASN A 493 -0.72 -5.51 -22.93
C ASN A 493 -0.69 -6.52 -21.77
N LEU A 494 -1.83 -6.85 -21.16
CA LEU A 494 -1.86 -7.78 -20.01
C LEU A 494 -1.33 -9.18 -20.39
N ALA A 495 -1.58 -9.62 -21.63
CA ALA A 495 -1.03 -10.86 -22.20
C ALA A 495 0.49 -10.81 -22.45
N GLU A 496 1.05 -9.62 -22.66
CA GLU A 496 2.48 -9.40 -22.96
C GLU A 496 3.32 -9.30 -21.68
N PHE A 497 2.77 -8.68 -20.62
CA PHE A 497 3.45 -8.54 -19.33
C PHE A 497 3.28 -9.74 -18.39
N MET A 498 2.15 -10.46 -18.49
CA MET A 498 1.84 -11.63 -17.66
C MET A 498 1.16 -12.72 -18.52
N PRO A 499 1.92 -13.41 -19.41
CA PRO A 499 1.41 -14.50 -20.24
C PRO A 499 0.85 -15.67 -19.41
N GLU A 500 1.21 -15.77 -18.14
CA GLU A 500 0.65 -16.70 -17.16
C GLU A 500 -0.81 -16.42 -16.73
N VAL A 501 -1.43 -15.30 -17.18
CA VAL A 501 -2.84 -14.99 -16.88
C VAL A 501 -3.77 -15.41 -18.02
N ASP A 502 -4.54 -16.45 -17.72
CA ASP A 502 -5.63 -16.95 -18.54
C ASP A 502 -6.57 -15.84 -19.00
N GLU A 503 -6.98 -15.89 -20.26
CA GLU A 503 -7.77 -14.83 -20.91
C GLU A 503 -9.10 -14.59 -20.20
N ALA A 504 -9.72 -15.66 -19.67
CA ALA A 504 -10.95 -15.63 -18.88
C ALA A 504 -10.84 -14.90 -17.52
N ASN A 505 -9.61 -14.63 -17.04
CA ASN A 505 -9.37 -13.98 -15.75
C ASN A 505 -8.84 -12.53 -15.87
N ARG A 506 -8.50 -12.06 -17.08
CA ARG A 506 -7.94 -10.70 -17.29
C ARG A 506 -8.90 -9.59 -16.86
N GLY A 507 -10.19 -9.69 -17.18
CA GLY A 507 -11.19 -8.70 -16.75
C GLY A 507 -11.44 -8.72 -15.23
N LYS A 508 -11.41 -9.90 -14.60
CA LYS A 508 -11.48 -10.06 -13.13
C LYS A 508 -10.28 -9.42 -12.42
N LEU A 509 -9.09 -9.55 -12.99
CA LEU A 509 -7.88 -8.90 -12.50
C LEU A 509 -8.03 -7.37 -12.50
N GLN A 510 -8.43 -6.77 -13.63
CA GLN A 510 -8.65 -5.33 -13.77
C GLN A 510 -9.67 -4.77 -12.76
N VAL A 511 -10.75 -5.51 -12.45
CA VAL A 511 -11.75 -5.13 -11.44
C VAL A 511 -11.11 -4.98 -10.06
N THR A 512 -10.27 -5.94 -9.67
CA THR A 512 -9.65 -5.96 -8.33
C THR A 512 -8.46 -5.02 -8.18
N THR A 513 -7.62 -4.85 -9.21
CA THR A 513 -6.51 -3.89 -9.17
C THR A 513 -7.01 -2.44 -9.12
N ARG A 514 -8.08 -2.13 -9.87
CA ARG A 514 -8.75 -0.81 -9.83
C ARG A 514 -9.35 -0.51 -8.46
N ALA A 515 -9.98 -1.49 -7.81
CA ALA A 515 -10.58 -1.31 -6.48
C ALA A 515 -9.55 -1.12 -5.36
N LEU A 516 -8.32 -1.63 -5.55
CA LEU A 516 -7.22 -1.55 -4.58
C LEU A 516 -6.18 -0.47 -4.91
N GLY A 517 -6.30 0.23 -6.04
CA GLY A 517 -5.33 1.24 -6.48
C GLY A 517 -3.95 0.66 -6.80
N VAL A 518 -3.87 -0.61 -7.20
CA VAL A 518 -2.59 -1.27 -7.53
C VAL A 518 -2.03 -0.70 -8.82
N ASP A 519 -0.81 -0.15 -8.78
CA ASP A 519 -0.14 0.36 -9.98
C ASP A 519 0.19 -0.79 -10.93
N MET A 520 -0.55 -0.88 -12.04
CA MET A 520 -0.38 -1.87 -13.08
C MET A 520 0.98 -1.80 -13.79
N LYS A 521 1.78 -0.75 -13.58
CA LYS A 521 3.16 -0.66 -14.08
C LYS A 521 4.14 -1.52 -13.28
N ASN A 522 3.81 -1.89 -12.03
CA ASN A 522 4.68 -2.69 -11.18
C ASN A 522 4.36 -4.19 -11.35
N THR A 523 5.07 -4.83 -12.27
CA THR A 523 4.89 -6.26 -12.62
C THR A 523 5.04 -7.21 -11.43
N LYS A 524 5.87 -6.87 -10.43
CA LYS A 524 6.00 -7.67 -9.21
C LYS A 524 4.73 -7.62 -8.36
N LEU A 525 4.23 -6.41 -8.07
CA LEU A 525 2.98 -6.23 -7.31
C LEU A 525 1.78 -6.83 -8.05
N LEU A 526 1.74 -6.71 -9.38
CA LEU A 526 0.66 -7.26 -10.21
C LEU A 526 0.64 -8.80 -10.18
N ARG A 527 1.81 -9.45 -10.20
CA ARG A 527 1.93 -10.91 -10.02
C ARG A 527 1.55 -11.39 -8.63
N GLU A 528 2.02 -10.71 -7.58
CA GLU A 528 1.68 -11.02 -6.19
C GLU A 528 0.18 -10.88 -5.94
N HIS A 529 -0.43 -9.81 -6.46
CA HIS A 529 -1.88 -9.58 -6.44
C HIS A 529 -2.64 -10.68 -7.20
N ASN A 530 -2.27 -10.98 -8.46
CA ASN A 530 -2.93 -12.03 -9.25
C ASN A 530 -2.87 -13.40 -8.54
N LYS A 531 -1.72 -13.76 -7.96
CA LYS A 531 -1.57 -15.00 -7.18
C LYS A 531 -2.46 -15.05 -5.94
N ALA A 532 -2.65 -13.92 -5.26
CA ALA A 532 -3.52 -13.84 -4.09
C ALA A 532 -5.03 -13.93 -4.43
N TRP A 533 -5.42 -13.44 -5.61
CA TRP A 533 -6.83 -13.38 -6.04
C TRP A 533 -7.27 -14.54 -6.95
N LEU A 534 -6.35 -15.35 -7.48
CA LEU A 534 -6.67 -16.50 -8.33
C LEU A 534 -7.76 -17.45 -7.74
N PRO A 535 -7.76 -17.81 -6.44
CA PRO A 535 -8.80 -18.66 -5.85
C PRO A 535 -10.18 -17.99 -5.75
N VAL A 536 -10.26 -16.68 -6.01
CA VAL A 536 -11.51 -15.91 -6.13
C VAL A 536 -11.95 -15.93 -7.59
N TYR A 537 -11.03 -15.73 -8.53
CA TYR A 537 -11.30 -15.75 -9.97
C TYR A 537 -11.81 -17.11 -10.47
N GLU A 538 -11.33 -18.21 -9.89
CA GLU A 538 -11.81 -19.57 -10.18
C GLU A 538 -13.26 -19.82 -9.72
N ARG A 539 -13.78 -19.03 -8.76
CA ARG A 539 -15.05 -19.28 -8.07
C ARG A 539 -16.14 -18.23 -8.34
N MET A 540 -15.78 -17.11 -8.95
CA MET A 540 -16.69 -16.03 -9.33
C MET A 540 -16.44 -15.64 -10.79
N ASP A 541 -17.51 -15.39 -11.53
CA ASP A 541 -17.40 -14.68 -12.80
C ASP A 541 -17.09 -13.19 -12.58
N GLU A 542 -16.86 -12.47 -13.67
CA GLU A 542 -16.51 -11.05 -13.59
C GLU A 542 -17.67 -10.16 -13.12
N ALA A 543 -18.92 -10.56 -13.39
CA ALA A 543 -20.11 -9.78 -13.03
C ALA A 543 -20.40 -9.86 -11.53
N ASP A 544 -20.34 -11.07 -10.96
CA ASP A 544 -20.48 -11.30 -9.53
C ASP A 544 -19.31 -10.66 -8.76
N LEU A 545 -18.09 -10.76 -9.27
CA LEU A 545 -16.93 -10.11 -8.65
C LEU A 545 -17.08 -8.57 -8.63
N LYS A 546 -17.49 -7.94 -9.74
CA LYS A 546 -17.80 -6.49 -9.78
C LYS A 546 -18.85 -6.10 -8.74
N LYS A 547 -19.88 -6.93 -8.57
CA LYS A 547 -20.96 -6.68 -7.61
C LYS A 547 -20.49 -6.82 -6.16
N VAL A 548 -19.74 -7.87 -5.84
CA VAL A 548 -19.11 -8.10 -4.53
C VAL A 548 -18.21 -6.93 -4.15
N ILE A 549 -17.28 -6.54 -5.03
CA ILE A 549 -16.36 -5.42 -4.81
C ILE A 549 -17.12 -4.10 -4.63
N SER A 550 -18.19 -3.87 -5.39
CA SER A 550 -19.04 -2.66 -5.25
C SER A 550 -19.77 -2.60 -3.90
N VAL A 551 -20.22 -3.75 -3.37
CA VAL A 551 -20.80 -3.83 -2.01
C VAL A 551 -19.73 -3.56 -0.97
N MET A 552 -18.54 -4.16 -1.10
CA MET A 552 -17.45 -3.98 -0.14
C MET A 552 -17.00 -2.51 -0.03
N LEU A 553 -16.81 -1.83 -1.17
CA LEU A 553 -16.45 -0.41 -1.20
C LEU A 553 -17.54 0.49 -0.60
N ARG A 554 -18.82 0.16 -0.81
CA ARG A 554 -19.96 0.90 -0.24
C ARG A 554 -20.04 0.74 1.29
N GLU A 555 -19.95 -0.49 1.78
CA GLU A 555 -20.02 -0.82 3.20
C GLU A 555 -18.68 -0.60 3.93
N LYS A 556 -17.67 -0.02 3.25
CA LYS A 556 -16.30 0.24 3.76
C LYS A 556 -15.58 -1.03 4.28
N ILE A 557 -15.92 -2.18 3.73
CA ILE A 557 -15.27 -3.47 4.02
C ILE A 557 -13.94 -3.53 3.26
N ALA A 558 -12.87 -3.92 3.95
CA ALA A 558 -11.55 -4.04 3.35
C ALA A 558 -11.55 -5.01 2.15
N VAL A 559 -11.10 -4.51 0.99
CA VAL A 559 -11.04 -5.27 -0.27
C VAL A 559 -9.91 -6.30 -0.20
N SER A 560 -10.27 -7.56 0.08
CA SER A 560 -9.33 -8.68 0.14
C SER A 560 -9.97 -9.96 -0.44
N PRO A 561 -9.17 -10.96 -0.84
CA PRO A 561 -9.69 -12.24 -1.32
C PRO A 561 -10.65 -12.93 -0.33
N ALA A 562 -10.30 -12.92 0.96
CA ALA A 562 -11.11 -13.54 2.01
C ALA A 562 -12.43 -12.79 2.21
N SER A 563 -12.37 -11.45 2.30
CA SER A 563 -13.54 -10.59 2.45
C SER A 563 -14.48 -10.73 1.22
N ALA A 564 -13.93 -10.84 0.01
CA ALA A 564 -14.69 -11.03 -1.22
C ALA A 564 -15.42 -12.39 -1.24
N GLN A 565 -14.74 -13.48 -0.86
CA GLN A 565 -15.38 -14.80 -0.73
C GLN A 565 -16.48 -14.81 0.34
N GLN A 566 -16.27 -14.13 1.48
CA GLN A 566 -17.27 -14.02 2.54
C GLN A 566 -18.51 -13.22 2.10
N VAL A 567 -18.31 -12.07 1.44
CA VAL A 567 -19.42 -11.26 0.90
C VAL A 567 -20.15 -12.01 -0.22
N TYR A 568 -19.44 -12.72 -1.11
CA TYR A 568 -20.07 -13.54 -2.14
C TYR A 568 -20.92 -14.67 -1.56
N LYS A 569 -20.42 -15.36 -0.51
CA LYS A 569 -21.18 -16.37 0.22
C LYS A 569 -22.46 -15.78 0.82
N LEU A 570 -22.38 -14.64 1.50
CA LEU A 570 -23.56 -13.95 2.06
C LEU A 570 -24.56 -13.44 1.01
N LEU A 571 -24.10 -13.10 -0.20
CA LEU A 571 -24.95 -12.66 -1.31
C LEU A 571 -25.61 -13.82 -2.07
N THR A 572 -25.02 -15.02 -2.01
CA THR A 572 -25.58 -16.24 -2.62
C THR A 572 -26.48 -17.00 -1.64
N GLU A 573 -26.13 -17.07 -0.35
CA GLU A 573 -26.98 -17.66 0.70
C GLU A 573 -28.28 -16.88 0.96
N LYS A 574 -28.35 -15.58 0.62
CA LYS A 574 -29.59 -14.77 0.68
C LYS A 574 -30.49 -14.89 -0.56
N LYS A 575 -30.19 -15.82 -1.47
CA LYS A 575 -30.94 -16.06 -2.72
C LYS A 575 -31.53 -17.46 -2.85
N GLY A 576 -31.24 -18.35 -1.90
CA GLY A 576 -31.99 -19.59 -1.66
C GLY A 576 -33.01 -19.38 -0.55
#